data_AF-H0JN24-F1
#
_entry.id   AF-H0JN24-F1
#
_cell.length_a   1.000
_cell.length_b   1.000
_cell.length_c   1.000
_cell.angle_alpha   90.00
_cell.angle_beta   90.00
_cell.angle_gamma   90.00
#
_symmetry.space_group_name_H-M   'P 1'
#
loop_
_entity.id
_entity.type
_entity.pdbx_description
1 polymer ?
#
loop_
_entity_poly.entity_id
_entity_poly.type
_entity_poly.pdbx_seq_one_letter_code
_entity_poly.pdbx_strand_id
1 'polypeptide(L)'
;MTGRLTTVDEKPDTPSYPPILLPTSSALEETTKYRPHAAVDDATREIGAAIGVAITGSVLAAAYGHGIDPVAPMIPEPARAAVQDSLAAAIQVAEHAGPQGEQLAELAQNAFLDGLKQASWAVAAILLVGALISAFWPPRRS
;
A
#
# COMPACT_ATOMS: atom_id res chain seq x y z
N MET A 1 73.73 5.78 59.37
CA MET A 1 73.88 5.47 57.94
C MET A 1 72.72 4.60 57.52
N THR A 2 72.07 4.93 56.39
CA THR A 2 71.17 4.07 55.59
C THR A 2 69.75 3.88 56.14
N GLY A 3 68.65 4.17 55.44
CA GLY A 3 68.43 4.60 54.06
C GLY A 3 67.00 5.13 53.87
N ARG A 4 66.85 6.09 52.98
CA ARG A 4 65.58 6.73 52.56
C ARG A 4 64.84 5.78 51.61
N LEU A 5 63.67 5.30 52.01
CA LEU A 5 62.71 4.65 51.10
C LEU A 5 61.71 5.72 50.64
N THR A 6 61.88 6.18 49.40
CA THR A 6 60.84 6.94 48.70
C THR A 6 59.75 5.96 48.28
N THR A 7 58.66 5.91 49.02
CA THR A 7 57.43 5.28 48.53
C THR A 7 56.85 6.20 47.46
N VAL A 8 57.02 5.80 46.19
CA VAL A 8 56.32 6.39 45.07
C VAL A 8 54.84 6.02 45.27
N ASP A 9 54.04 6.99 45.68
CA ASP A 9 52.58 6.89 45.73
C ASP A 9 52.07 7.00 44.29
N GLU A 10 52.08 5.87 43.58
CA GLU A 10 51.54 5.78 42.23
C GLU A 10 50.01 5.69 42.31
N LYS A 11 49.38 6.87 42.31
CA LYS A 11 47.93 6.99 42.15
C LYS A 11 47.53 6.38 40.81
N PRO A 12 46.67 5.34 40.78
CA PRO A 12 46.27 4.71 39.53
C PRO A 12 45.58 5.74 38.63
N ASP A 13 46.08 5.86 37.40
CA ASP A 13 45.56 6.78 36.40
C ASP A 13 44.15 6.31 36.00
N THR A 14 43.12 6.96 36.54
CA THR A 14 41.74 6.63 36.21
C THR A 14 41.51 7.01 34.75
N PRO A 15 41.12 6.08 33.86
CA PRO A 15 40.85 6.42 32.47
C PRO A 15 39.81 7.53 32.42
N SER A 16 40.23 8.69 31.89
CA SER A 16 39.36 9.84 31.69
C SER A 16 38.45 9.53 30.50
N TYR A 17 37.31 8.90 30.79
CA TYR A 17 36.26 8.73 29.79
C TYR A 17 35.78 10.13 29.38
N PRO A 18 35.62 10.40 28.06
CA PRO A 18 34.96 11.62 27.65
C PRO A 18 33.56 11.65 28.28
N PRO A 19 33.08 12.81 28.76
CA PRO A 19 31.76 12.91 29.34
C PRO A 19 30.74 12.42 28.32
N ILE A 20 29.89 11.47 28.72
CA ILE A 20 28.73 11.07 27.93
C ILE A 20 27.82 12.31 27.88
N LEU A 21 27.84 13.02 26.76
CA LEU A 21 26.89 14.07 26.43
C LEU A 21 25.52 13.42 26.29
N LEU A 22 24.87 13.15 27.42
CA LEU A 22 23.46 12.82 27.41
C LEU A 22 22.74 13.99 26.74
N PRO A 23 21.92 13.75 25.69
CA PRO A 23 21.17 14.81 25.05
C PRO A 23 20.44 15.59 26.14
N THR A 24 20.67 16.90 26.22
CA THR A 24 19.96 17.77 27.15
C THR A 24 18.46 17.63 26.89
N SER A 25 17.59 17.87 27.88
CA SER A 25 16.13 17.79 27.69
C SER A 25 15.65 18.53 26.44
N SER A 26 16.32 19.61 26.04
CA SER A 26 16.08 20.35 24.80
C SER A 26 16.29 19.55 23.50
N ALA A 27 17.22 18.60 23.49
CA ALA A 27 17.46 17.68 22.37
C ALA A 27 16.42 16.53 22.34
N LEU A 28 15.77 16.23 23.46
CA LEU A 28 14.61 15.31 23.50
C LEU A 28 13.30 16.04 23.15
N GLU A 29 13.16 17.32 23.49
CA GLU A 29 12.02 18.16 23.09
C GLU A 29 11.94 18.38 21.58
N GLU A 30 13.07 18.42 20.86
CA GLU A 30 13.09 18.58 19.40
C GLU A 30 12.37 17.42 18.67
N THR A 31 12.26 16.25 19.31
CA THR A 31 11.65 15.05 18.73
C THR A 31 10.12 14.99 18.87
N THR A 32 9.52 15.86 19.69
CA THR A 32 8.06 15.87 19.98
C THR A 32 7.37 17.14 19.49
N LYS A 33 7.83 17.70 18.36
CA LYS A 33 7.12 18.78 17.68
C LYS A 33 5.76 18.31 17.18
N TYR A 34 4.69 18.71 17.86
CA TYR A 34 3.30 18.52 17.42
C TYR A 34 3.12 19.04 15.98
N ARG A 35 2.93 18.14 15.00
CA ARG A 35 2.77 18.46 13.57
C ARG A 35 1.34 18.16 13.09
N PRO A 36 0.35 18.99 13.44
CA PRO A 36 -1.04 18.75 13.09
C PRO A 36 -1.27 18.71 11.57
N HIS A 37 -0.53 19.52 10.80
CA HIS A 37 -0.60 19.53 9.33
C HIS A 37 -0.09 18.23 8.68
N ALA A 38 0.97 17.62 9.22
CA ALA A 38 1.47 16.36 8.68
C ALA A 38 0.52 15.19 8.95
N ALA A 39 -0.07 15.15 10.15
CA ALA A 39 -1.04 14.12 10.51
C ALA A 39 -2.28 14.13 9.60
N VAL A 40 -2.79 15.32 9.22
CA VAL A 40 -3.92 15.41 8.29
C VAL A 40 -3.54 15.08 6.86
N ASP A 41 -2.31 15.39 6.42
CA ASP A 41 -1.82 15.01 5.10
C ASP A 41 -1.68 13.48 4.97
N ASP A 42 -1.15 12.82 5.98
CA ASP A 42 -1.03 11.36 6.04
C ASP A 42 -2.42 10.71 6.03
N ALA A 43 -3.33 11.17 6.89
CA ALA A 43 -4.71 10.68 6.91
C ALA A 43 -5.42 10.86 5.55
N THR A 44 -5.18 11.99 4.89
CA THR A 44 -5.75 12.25 3.55
C THR A 44 -5.21 11.28 2.52
N ARG A 45 -3.91 10.95 2.56
CA ARG A 45 -3.31 9.96 1.65
C ARG A 45 -3.81 8.54 1.93
N GLU A 46 -3.97 8.16 3.19
CA GLU A 46 -4.51 6.85 3.58
C GLU A 46 -5.96 6.67 3.12
N ILE A 47 -6.82 7.66 3.39
CA ILE A 47 -8.23 7.65 2.96
C ILE A 47 -8.31 7.64 1.43
N GLY A 48 -7.51 8.47 0.76
CA GLY A 48 -7.45 8.51 -0.70
C GLY A 48 -7.02 7.17 -1.30
N ALA A 49 -6.02 6.51 -0.72
CA ALA A 49 -5.57 5.19 -1.14
C ALA A 49 -6.66 4.13 -0.95
N ALA A 50 -7.33 4.11 0.20
CA ALA A 50 -8.41 3.16 0.48
C ALA A 50 -9.59 3.31 -0.49
N ILE A 51 -10.01 4.55 -0.75
CA ILE A 51 -11.08 4.83 -1.73
C ILE A 51 -10.65 4.42 -3.14
N GLY A 52 -9.41 4.73 -3.53
CA GLY A 52 -8.88 4.35 -4.84
C GLY A 52 -8.89 2.84 -5.06
N VAL A 53 -8.44 2.07 -4.07
CA VAL A 53 -8.48 0.60 -4.10
C VAL A 53 -9.92 0.09 -4.19
N ALA A 54 -10.84 0.64 -3.38
CA ALA A 54 -12.24 0.24 -3.36
C ALA A 54 -12.94 0.47 -4.72
N ILE A 55 -12.73 1.64 -5.33
CA ILE A 55 -13.28 1.97 -6.64
C ILE A 55 -12.71 1.04 -7.71
N THR A 56 -11.38 0.86 -7.71
CA THR A 56 -10.69 0.00 -8.70
C THR A 56 -11.23 -1.42 -8.63
N GLY A 57 -11.32 -1.99 -7.42
CA GLY A 57 -11.87 -3.32 -7.20
C GLY A 57 -13.34 -3.45 -7.61
N SER A 58 -14.16 -2.44 -7.31
CA SER A 58 -15.59 -2.42 -7.67
C SER A 58 -15.79 -2.40 -9.19
N VAL A 59 -15.06 -1.54 -9.91
CA VAL A 59 -15.15 -1.47 -11.38
C VAL A 59 -14.64 -2.76 -12.01
N LEU A 60 -13.51 -3.29 -11.52
CA LEU A 60 -12.95 -4.55 -12.00
C LEU A 60 -13.93 -5.72 -11.81
N ALA A 61 -14.50 -5.87 -10.61
CA ALA A 61 -15.45 -6.95 -10.32
C ALA A 61 -16.71 -6.85 -11.20
N ALA A 62 -17.29 -5.65 -11.32
CA ALA A 62 -18.45 -5.44 -12.17
C ALA A 62 -18.15 -5.72 -13.65
N ALA A 63 -17.01 -5.25 -14.16
CA ALA A 63 -16.63 -5.46 -15.55
C ALA A 63 -16.29 -6.93 -15.86
N TYR A 64 -15.63 -7.63 -14.92
CA TYR A 64 -15.37 -9.05 -15.03
C TYR A 64 -16.66 -9.87 -15.10
N GLY A 65 -17.61 -9.63 -14.19
CA GLY A 65 -18.91 -10.30 -14.19
C GLY A 65 -19.65 -10.11 -15.52
N HIS A 66 -19.73 -8.88 -16.01
CA HIS A 66 -20.33 -8.60 -17.33
C HIS A 66 -19.57 -9.26 -18.49
N GLY A 67 -18.24 -9.37 -18.40
CA GLY A 67 -17.40 -9.98 -19.43
C GLY A 67 -17.55 -11.50 -19.50
N ILE A 68 -17.83 -12.16 -18.37
CA ILE A 68 -17.98 -13.61 -18.28
C ILE A 68 -19.44 -14.08 -18.41
N ASP A 69 -20.41 -13.19 -18.26
CA ASP A 69 -21.84 -13.49 -18.47
C ASP A 69 -22.17 -14.22 -19.79
N PRO A 70 -21.58 -13.87 -20.96
CA PRO A 70 -21.85 -14.55 -22.21
C PRO A 70 -21.49 -16.05 -22.20
N VAL A 71 -20.56 -16.46 -21.33
CA VAL A 71 -20.10 -17.85 -21.23
C VAL A 71 -20.75 -18.60 -20.07
N ALA A 72 -21.52 -17.90 -19.22
CA ALA A 72 -22.24 -18.48 -18.09
C ALA A 72 -23.14 -19.68 -18.43
N PRO A 73 -23.79 -19.76 -19.62
CA PRO A 73 -24.56 -20.94 -20.02
C PRO A 73 -23.73 -22.21 -20.20
N MET A 74 -22.42 -22.09 -20.46
CA MET A 74 -21.51 -23.22 -20.62
C MET A 74 -20.98 -23.75 -19.28
N ILE A 75 -21.25 -23.03 -18.18
CA ILE A 75 -20.78 -23.35 -16.84
C ILE A 75 -21.86 -24.16 -16.11
N PRO A 76 -21.48 -25.22 -15.37
CA PRO A 76 -22.41 -25.92 -14.49
C PRO A 76 -23.11 -24.94 -13.53
N GLU A 77 -24.45 -25.03 -13.45
CA GLU A 77 -25.30 -24.26 -12.52
C GLU A 77 -24.66 -24.04 -11.13
N PRO A 78 -24.21 -25.08 -10.41
CA PRO A 78 -23.68 -24.89 -9.05
C PRO A 78 -22.40 -24.06 -8.98
N ALA A 79 -21.67 -23.91 -10.08
CA ALA A 79 -20.41 -23.16 -10.13
C ALA A 79 -20.57 -21.77 -10.77
N ARG A 80 -21.70 -21.50 -11.43
CA ARG A 80 -21.88 -20.28 -12.26
C ARG A 80 -21.70 -18.98 -11.46
N ALA A 81 -22.36 -18.88 -10.31
CA ALA A 81 -22.26 -17.68 -9.46
C ALA A 81 -20.81 -17.44 -8.99
N ALA A 82 -20.12 -18.50 -8.54
CA ALA A 82 -18.73 -18.39 -8.11
C ALA A 82 -17.81 -17.93 -9.25
N VAL A 83 -18.00 -18.48 -10.46
CA VAL A 83 -17.22 -18.11 -11.65
C VAL A 83 -17.50 -16.67 -12.07
N GLN A 84 -18.75 -16.19 -11.96
CA GLN A 84 -19.12 -14.80 -12.24
C GLN A 84 -18.53 -13.81 -11.22
N ASP A 85 -18.42 -14.22 -9.96
CA ASP A 85 -17.90 -13.36 -8.89
C ASP A 85 -16.37 -13.24 -8.89
N SER A 86 -15.66 -14.22 -9.44
CA SER A 86 -14.20 -14.25 -9.37
C SER A 86 -13.51 -15.07 -10.46
N LEU A 87 -12.42 -14.49 -11.00
CA LEU A 87 -11.47 -15.20 -11.86
C LEU A 87 -10.90 -16.45 -11.17
N ALA A 88 -10.61 -16.39 -9.87
CA ALA A 88 -10.00 -17.52 -9.17
C ALA A 88 -10.92 -18.76 -9.19
N ALA A 89 -12.22 -18.56 -9.01
CA ALA A 89 -13.20 -19.63 -9.13
C ALA A 89 -13.33 -20.13 -10.58
N ALA A 90 -13.24 -19.23 -11.57
CA ALA A 90 -13.21 -19.60 -12.98
C ALA A 90 -12.04 -20.55 -13.32
N ILE A 91 -10.84 -20.21 -12.85
CA ILE A 91 -9.65 -21.04 -13.04
C ILE A 91 -9.80 -22.39 -12.31
N GLN A 92 -10.30 -22.38 -11.08
CA GLN A 92 -10.52 -23.62 -10.33
C GLN A 92 -11.52 -24.57 -11.02
N VAL A 93 -12.58 -24.02 -11.60
CA VAL A 93 -13.56 -24.80 -12.38
C VAL A 93 -12.93 -25.29 -13.69
N ALA A 94 -12.16 -24.44 -14.37
CA ALA A 94 -11.45 -24.79 -15.60
C ALA A 94 -10.50 -25.97 -15.41
N GLU A 95 -9.75 -26.03 -14.31
CA GLU A 95 -8.85 -27.16 -13.98
C GLU A 95 -9.56 -28.51 -13.93
N HIS A 96 -10.85 -28.53 -13.58
CA HIS A 96 -11.66 -29.74 -13.46
C HIS A 96 -12.56 -30.01 -14.68
N ALA A 97 -12.59 -29.09 -15.66
CA ALA A 97 -13.50 -29.15 -16.81
C ALA A 97 -12.94 -29.90 -18.04
N GLY A 98 -11.73 -30.46 -17.94
CA GLY A 98 -11.12 -31.21 -19.04
C GLY A 98 -10.80 -30.31 -20.26
N PRO A 99 -10.98 -30.78 -21.51
CA PRO A 99 -10.62 -30.02 -22.71
C PRO A 99 -11.31 -28.66 -22.88
N GLN A 100 -12.46 -28.47 -22.23
CA GLN A 100 -13.22 -27.21 -22.27
C GLN A 100 -12.72 -26.19 -21.23
N GLY A 101 -11.91 -26.65 -20.26
CA GLY A 101 -11.36 -25.81 -19.21
C GLY A 101 -10.40 -24.74 -19.73
N GLU A 102 -9.57 -25.07 -20.70
CA GLU A 102 -8.62 -24.11 -21.29
C GLU A 102 -9.35 -22.91 -21.90
N GLN A 103 -10.42 -23.16 -22.66
CA GLN A 103 -11.26 -22.10 -23.22
C GLN A 103 -11.95 -21.26 -22.14
N LEU A 104 -12.45 -21.88 -21.07
CA LEU A 104 -13.03 -21.15 -19.93
C LEU A 104 -11.99 -20.26 -19.24
N ALA A 105 -10.78 -20.79 -19.01
CA ALA A 105 -9.69 -20.06 -18.39
C ALA A 105 -9.24 -18.87 -19.24
N GLU A 106 -9.12 -19.03 -20.56
CA GLU A 106 -8.80 -17.94 -21.48
C GLU A 106 -9.87 -16.84 -21.47
N LEU A 107 -11.15 -17.23 -21.56
CA LEU A 107 -12.27 -16.28 -21.54
C LEU A 107 -12.32 -15.51 -20.21
N ALA A 108 -12.12 -16.19 -19.09
CA ALA A 108 -12.06 -15.56 -17.77
C ALA A 108 -10.88 -14.60 -17.64
N GLN A 109 -9.68 -14.99 -18.09
CA GLN A 109 -8.52 -14.11 -18.08
C GLN A 109 -8.72 -12.87 -18.96
N ASN A 110 -9.28 -13.04 -20.16
CA ASN A 110 -9.58 -11.93 -21.05
C ASN A 110 -10.61 -10.97 -20.43
N ALA A 111 -11.70 -11.50 -19.86
CA ALA A 111 -12.70 -10.69 -19.15
C ALA A 111 -12.08 -9.91 -17.96
N PHE A 112 -11.15 -10.53 -17.23
CA PHE A 112 -10.46 -9.87 -16.13
C PHE A 112 -9.53 -8.75 -16.62
N LEU A 113 -8.76 -8.98 -17.68
CA LEU A 113 -7.86 -7.98 -18.26
C LEU A 113 -8.64 -6.80 -18.85
N ASP A 114 -9.78 -7.06 -19.48
CA ASP A 114 -10.69 -6.02 -19.97
C ASP A 114 -11.27 -5.21 -18.81
N GLY A 115 -11.68 -5.87 -17.71
CA GLY A 115 -12.10 -5.20 -16.50
C GLY A 115 -10.99 -4.35 -15.87
N LEU A 116 -9.75 -4.82 -15.87
CA LEU A 116 -8.60 -4.09 -15.35
C LEU A 116 -8.31 -2.84 -16.18
N LYS A 117 -8.47 -2.92 -17.50
CA LYS A 117 -8.37 -1.77 -18.41
C LYS A 117 -9.47 -0.76 -18.14
N GLN A 118 -10.71 -1.19 -17.92
CA GLN A 118 -11.81 -0.30 -17.56
C GLN A 118 -11.57 0.40 -16.21
N ALA A 119 -11.13 -0.35 -15.19
CA ALA A 119 -10.78 0.22 -13.89
C ALA A 119 -9.64 1.25 -14.02
N SER A 120 -8.64 0.96 -14.85
CA SER A 120 -7.53 1.88 -15.14
C SER A 120 -8.02 3.19 -15.77
N TRP A 121 -8.97 3.12 -16.72
CA TRP A 121 -9.61 4.31 -17.29
C TRP A 121 -10.43 5.10 -16.28
N ALA A 122 -11.14 4.43 -15.36
CA ALA A 122 -11.87 5.09 -14.29
C ALA A 122 -10.92 5.89 -13.38
N VAL A 123 -9.81 5.29 -12.94
CA VAL A 123 -8.79 5.97 -12.14
C VAL A 123 -8.15 7.13 -12.92
N ALA A 124 -7.82 6.92 -14.19
CA ALA A 124 -7.28 7.98 -15.04
C ALA A 124 -8.23 9.17 -15.15
N ALA A 125 -9.54 8.94 -15.30
CA ALA A 125 -10.54 9.99 -15.33
C ALA A 125 -10.64 10.74 -13.99
N ILE A 126 -10.60 10.03 -12.85
CA ILE A 126 -10.59 10.65 -11.52
C ILE A 126 -9.36 11.54 -11.34
N LEU A 127 -8.17 11.05 -11.72
CA LEU A 127 -6.92 11.82 -11.65
C LEU A 127 -6.97 13.05 -12.56
N LEU A 128 -7.51 12.91 -13.77
CA LEU A 128 -7.67 14.02 -14.71
C LEU A 128 -8.58 15.10 -14.11
N VAL A 129 -9.72 14.72 -13.54
CA VAL A 129 -10.64 15.68 -12.88
C VAL A 129 -9.94 16.39 -11.73
N GLY A 130 -9.22 15.66 -10.87
CA GLY A 130 -8.44 16.26 -9.79
C GLY A 130 -7.37 17.24 -10.28
N ALA A 131 -6.67 16.89 -11.36
CA ALA A 131 -5.69 17.76 -11.99
C ALA A 131 -6.32 19.02 -12.56
N LEU A 132 -7.48 18.92 -13.22
CA LEU A 132 -8.20 20.09 -13.74
C LEU A 132 -8.68 21.00 -12.61
N ILE A 133 -9.25 20.45 -11.53
CA ILE A 133 -9.66 21.23 -10.36
C ILE A 133 -8.46 21.98 -9.78
N SER A 134 -7.33 21.29 -9.58
CA SER A 134 -6.10 21.89 -9.07
C SER A 134 -5.55 22.99 -9.99
N ALA A 135 -5.59 22.79 -11.31
CA ALA A 135 -5.09 23.75 -12.30
C ALA A 135 -5.97 25.01 -12.40
N PHE A 136 -7.29 24.87 -12.27
CA PHE A 136 -8.24 25.97 -12.45
C PHE A 136 -8.70 26.65 -11.15
N TRP A 137 -8.36 26.08 -9.98
CA TRP A 137 -8.65 26.67 -8.67
C TRP A 137 -7.37 27.14 -7.98
N PRO A 138 -6.79 28.29 -8.37
CA PRO A 138 -5.58 28.79 -7.72
C PRO A 138 -5.86 29.07 -6.23
N PRO A 139 -4.96 28.65 -5.32
CA PRO A 139 -5.09 28.99 -3.90
C PRO A 139 -5.05 30.51 -3.74
N ARG A 140 -6.08 31.08 -3.10
CA ARG A 140 -6.06 32.48 -2.65
C ARG A 140 -4.92 32.63 -1.65
N ARG A 141 -3.80 33.18 -2.12
CA ARG A 141 -2.72 33.68 -1.26
C ARG A 141 -3.29 34.71 -0.28
N SER A 142 -3.26 34.40 1.01
CA SER A 142 -3.51 35.31 2.14
C SER A 142 -2.44 35.11 3.18
#